data_AF-A0A640VKL2-F1
#
_entry.id   AF-A0A640VKL2-F1
#
_cell.length_a   1.000
_cell.length_b   1.000
_cell.length_c   1.000
_cell.angle_alpha   90.00
_cell.angle_beta   90.00
_cell.angle_gamma   90.00
#
_symmetry.space_group_name_H-M   'P 1'
#
loop_
_entity.id
_entity.type
_entity.pdbx_description
1 polymer ?
#
loop_
_entity_poly.entity_id
_entity_poly.type
_entity_poly.pdbx_seq_one_letter_code
_entity_poly.pdbx_strand_id
1 'polypeptide(L)'
;MSDLFILRGVPSFIRSDSGPEFVAQAVQGWIKAVGAKTAYIEPGSPWENGYCESFNTRFRDELLNGDNFYSLRKAQILIEEWRIHYNTKRPQSALGYRPPAPETIVQIDPRPVMH
;
A
#
# COMPACT_ATOMS: atom_id res chain seq x y z
N MET A 1 -9.22 -7.31 -1.83
CA MET A 1 -9.06 -6.09 -2.65
C MET A 1 -10.41 -5.39 -2.86
N SER A 2 -11.48 -6.15 -3.08
CA SER A 2 -12.87 -5.66 -3.22
C SER A 2 -13.34 -4.73 -2.09
N ASP A 3 -13.10 -5.10 -0.82
CA ASP A 3 -13.58 -4.33 0.34
C ASP A 3 -12.98 -2.92 0.42
N LEU A 4 -11.70 -2.77 0.03
CA LEU A 4 -11.04 -1.47 -0.05
C LEU A 4 -11.70 -0.56 -1.10
N PHE A 5 -12.12 -1.12 -2.23
CA PHE A 5 -12.80 -0.34 -3.27
C PHE A 5 -14.21 0.05 -2.87
N ILE A 6 -14.90 -0.80 -2.10
CA ILE A 6 -16.20 -0.45 -1.51
C ILE A 6 -16.04 0.72 -0.54
N LEU A 7 -15.01 0.69 0.30
CA LEU A 7 -14.80 1.70 1.36
C LEU A 7 -14.18 3.01 0.86
N ARG A 8 -13.38 2.98 -0.22
CA ARG A 8 -12.55 4.12 -0.68
C ARG A 8 -12.80 4.53 -2.13
N GLY A 9 -13.60 3.77 -2.86
CA GLY A 9 -13.74 3.90 -4.31
C GLY A 9 -12.65 3.12 -5.08
N VAL A 10 -12.90 2.91 -6.36
CA VAL A 10 -11.92 2.29 -7.26
C VAL A 10 -10.81 3.30 -7.58
N PRO A 11 -9.53 2.96 -7.39
CA PRO A 11 -8.43 3.84 -7.75
C PRO A 11 -8.24 3.90 -9.27
N SER A 12 -7.77 5.04 -9.79
CA SER A 12 -7.42 5.18 -11.21
C SER A 12 -6.29 4.24 -11.62
N PHE A 13 -5.33 3.99 -10.72
CA PHE A 13 -4.18 3.11 -10.96
C PHE A 13 -3.89 2.22 -9.74
N ILE A 14 -3.49 0.99 -10.00
CA ILE A 14 -2.90 0.06 -9.03
C ILE A 14 -1.46 -0.15 -9.44
N ARG A 15 -0.53 0.21 -8.55
CA ARG A 15 0.91 -0.02 -8.75
C ARG A 15 1.31 -1.33 -8.05
N SER A 16 2.05 -2.16 -8.77
CA SER A 16 2.62 -3.41 -8.27
C SER A 16 4.01 -3.60 -8.85
N ASP A 17 4.85 -4.37 -8.16
CA ASP A 17 6.10 -4.84 -8.75
C ASP A 17 5.82 -5.86 -9.88
N SER A 18 6.89 -6.25 -10.57
CA SER A 18 6.81 -7.23 -11.66
C SER A 18 6.81 -8.69 -11.17
N GLY A 19 6.37 -8.92 -9.93
CA GLY A 19 6.20 -10.27 -9.39
C GLY A 19 5.26 -11.11 -10.29
N PRO A 20 5.54 -12.40 -10.48
CA PRO A 20 4.75 -13.26 -11.36
C PRO A 20 3.26 -13.31 -10.98
N GLU A 21 2.94 -13.15 -9.69
CA GLU A 21 1.57 -13.04 -9.17
C GLU A 21 0.83 -11.80 -9.67
N PHE A 22 1.51 -10.68 -9.91
CA PHE A 22 0.92 -9.42 -10.37
C PHE A 22 0.89 -9.31 -11.89
N VAL A 23 1.78 -10.03 -12.58
CA VAL A 23 1.81 -10.14 -14.05
C VAL A 23 0.80 -11.19 -14.56
N ALA A 24 0.28 -12.05 -13.68
CA ALA A 24 -0.70 -13.07 -14.04
C ALA A 24 -1.93 -12.47 -14.76
N GLN A 25 -2.33 -13.09 -15.89
CA GLN A 25 -3.44 -12.62 -16.72
C GLN A 25 -4.76 -12.49 -15.95
N ALA A 26 -5.00 -13.38 -14.98
CA ALA A 26 -6.19 -13.33 -14.13
C ALA A 26 -6.26 -12.04 -13.30
N VAL A 27 -5.13 -11.62 -12.73
CA VAL A 27 -5.04 -10.39 -11.92
C VAL A 27 -5.21 -9.16 -12.82
N GLN A 28 -4.53 -9.13 -13.97
CA GLN A 28 -4.69 -8.05 -14.96
C GLN A 28 -6.13 -7.94 -15.49
N GLY A 29 -6.76 -9.08 -15.77
CA GLY A 29 -8.16 -9.14 -16.20
C GLY A 29 -9.11 -8.59 -15.14
N TRP A 30 -8.89 -8.93 -13.87
CA TRP A 30 -9.67 -8.40 -12.75
C TRP A 30 -9.48 -6.89 -12.56
N ILE A 31 -8.24 -6.38 -12.58
CA ILE A 31 -7.93 -4.94 -12.46
C ILE A 31 -8.63 -4.13 -13.56
N LYS A 32 -8.60 -4.64 -14.80
CA LYS A 32 -9.30 -4.02 -15.91
C LYS A 32 -10.82 -4.06 -15.73
N ALA A 33 -11.37 -5.17 -15.25
CA ALA A 33 -12.82 -5.35 -15.07
C ALA A 33 -13.39 -4.40 -14.01
N VAL A 34 -12.63 -4.10 -12.96
CA VAL A 34 -13.03 -3.13 -11.92
C VAL A 34 -12.83 -1.67 -12.33
N GLY A 35 -12.25 -1.40 -13.51
CA GLY A 35 -12.06 -0.05 -14.06
C GLY A 35 -10.76 0.64 -13.64
N ALA A 36 -9.87 -0.06 -12.92
CA ALA A 36 -8.55 0.44 -12.58
C ALA A 36 -7.54 0.12 -13.71
N LYS A 37 -6.44 0.88 -13.77
CA LYS A 37 -5.30 0.60 -14.67
C LYS A 37 -4.11 0.06 -13.86
N THR A 38 -3.32 -0.82 -14.43
CA THR A 38 -2.06 -1.25 -13.80
C THR A 38 -0.95 -0.25 -14.14
N ALA A 39 -0.24 0.24 -13.13
CA ALA A 39 1.03 0.93 -13.30
C ALA A 39 2.15 -0.03 -12.91
N TYR A 40 2.89 -0.55 -13.88
CA TYR A 40 4.09 -1.33 -13.57
C TYR A 40 5.21 -0.37 -13.20
N ILE A 41 6.02 -0.78 -12.22
CA ILE A 41 7.26 -0.08 -11.88
C ILE A 41 8.19 -0.17 -13.09
N GLU A 42 8.76 0.96 -13.51
CA GLU A 42 9.69 0.95 -14.63
C GLU A 42 10.93 0.10 -14.30
N PRO A 43 11.42 -0.73 -15.24
CA PRO A 43 12.65 -1.49 -15.03
C PRO A 43 13.81 -0.54 -14.68
N GLY A 44 14.41 -0.71 -13.51
CA GLY A 44 15.47 0.16 -13.02
C GLY A 44 15.01 1.33 -12.14
N SER A 45 13.72 1.39 -11.76
CA SER A 45 13.12 2.45 -10.92
C SER A 45 12.72 1.99 -9.51
N PRO A 46 13.66 1.49 -8.67
CA PRO A 46 13.34 0.97 -7.33
C PRO A 46 12.74 2.03 -6.39
N TRP A 47 12.99 3.32 -6.65
CA TRP A 47 12.41 4.41 -5.87
C TRP A 47 10.88 4.47 -5.96
N GLU A 48 10.26 3.96 -7.04
CA GLU A 48 8.79 3.90 -7.16
C GLU A 48 8.16 2.92 -6.16
N ASN A 49 8.93 1.95 -5.66
CA ASN A 49 8.49 1.01 -4.63
C ASN A 49 8.81 1.48 -3.20
N GLY A 50 9.54 2.60 -3.05
CA GLY A 50 10.14 3.00 -1.78
C GLY A 50 9.12 3.19 -0.65
N TYR A 51 7.88 3.61 -0.98
CA TYR A 51 6.80 3.69 0.01
C TYR A 51 6.39 2.31 0.54
N CYS A 52 6.14 1.34 -0.36
CA CYS A 52 5.77 -0.02 0.02
C CYS A 52 6.89 -0.73 0.77
N GLU A 53 8.14 -0.54 0.37
CA GLU A 53 9.31 -1.09 1.05
C GLU A 53 9.47 -0.50 2.45
N SER A 54 9.34 0.83 2.58
CA SER A 54 9.38 1.52 3.87
C SER A 54 8.26 1.05 4.78
N PHE A 55 7.04 0.92 4.26
CA PHE A 55 5.90 0.40 5.01
C PHE A 55 6.16 -1.03 5.50
N ASN A 56 6.56 -1.94 4.61
CA ASN A 56 6.79 -3.35 4.94
C ASN A 56 7.93 -3.52 5.95
N THR A 57 8.99 -2.74 5.83
CA THR A 57 10.10 -2.72 6.79
C THR A 57 9.61 -2.30 8.17
N ARG A 58 8.83 -1.22 8.26
CA ARG A 58 8.29 -0.73 9.54
C ARG A 58 7.33 -1.73 10.17
N PHE A 59 6.44 -2.31 9.38
CA PHE A 59 5.54 -3.34 9.85
C PHE A 59 6.28 -4.54 10.42
N ARG A 60 7.37 -4.96 9.75
CA ARG A 60 8.22 -6.05 10.23
C ARG A 60 8.94 -5.70 11.53
N ASP A 61 9.62 -4.56 11.56
CA ASP A 61 10.47 -4.17 12.69
C ASP A 61 9.66 -3.90 13.96
N GLU A 62 8.48 -3.31 13.82
CA GLU A 62 7.70 -2.84 14.96
C GLU A 62 6.66 -3.83 15.46
N LEU A 63 6.18 -4.72 14.57
CA LEU A 63 5.17 -5.70 14.93
C LEU A 63 5.70 -7.12 14.79
N LEU A 64 6.08 -7.53 13.58
CA LEU A 64 6.34 -8.95 13.32
C LEU A 64 7.58 -9.49 14.06
N ASN A 65 8.61 -8.66 14.22
CA ASN A 65 9.83 -9.02 14.96
C ASN A 65 9.69 -8.82 16.47
N GLY A 66 8.69 -8.04 16.91
CA GLY A 66 8.49 -7.69 18.32
C GLY A 66 7.59 -8.65 19.10
N ASP A 67 6.81 -9.49 18.40
CA ASP A 67 5.75 -10.28 19.02
C ASP A 67 5.74 -11.73 18.55
N ASN A 68 5.50 -12.67 19.47
CA ASN A 68 5.24 -14.06 19.13
C ASN A 68 3.73 -14.27 18.90
N PHE A 69 3.36 -14.70 17.70
CA PHE A 69 1.97 -15.00 17.33
C PHE A 69 1.60 -16.44 17.69
N TYR A 70 1.05 -16.62 18.89
CA TYR A 70 0.62 -17.94 19.36
C TYR A 70 -0.72 -18.42 18.79
N SER A 71 -1.45 -17.56 18.06
CA SER A 71 -2.66 -17.92 17.32
C SER A 71 -2.96 -16.92 16.20
N LEU A 72 -3.71 -17.38 15.19
CA LEU A 72 -4.22 -16.52 14.11
C LEU A 72 -5.07 -15.36 14.66
N ARG A 73 -5.89 -15.63 15.68
CA ARG A 73 -6.73 -14.59 16.32
C ARG A 73 -5.89 -13.49 16.97
N LYS A 74 -4.83 -13.86 17.70
CA LYS A 74 -3.89 -12.88 18.29
C LYS A 74 -3.25 -12.04 17.17
N ALA A 75 -2.79 -12.68 16.09
CA ALA A 75 -2.20 -11.97 14.95
C ALA A 75 -3.17 -10.96 14.33
N GLN A 76 -4.42 -11.36 14.08
CA GLN A 76 -5.43 -10.46 13.52
C GLN A 76 -5.68 -9.21 14.38
N ILE A 77 -5.78 -9.39 15.70
CA ILE A 77 -5.98 -8.27 16.64
C ILE A 77 -4.78 -7.31 16.60
N LEU A 78 -3.57 -7.84 16.78
CA LEU A 78 -2.37 -7.01 16.84
C LEU A 78 -2.07 -6.30 15.52
N ILE A 79 -2.30 -6.96 14.38
CA ILE A 79 -2.13 -6.35 13.06
C ILE A 79 -3.13 -5.22 12.87
N GLU A 80 -4.38 -5.39 13.31
CA GLU A 80 -5.41 -4.35 13.19
C GLU A 80 -5.12 -3.16 14.11
N GLU A 81 -4.70 -3.40 15.34
CA GLU A 81 -4.27 -2.36 16.27
C GLU A 81 -3.09 -1.56 15.72
N TRP A 82 -2.08 -2.25 15.18
CA TRP A 82 -0.94 -1.60 14.52
C TRP A 82 -1.38 -0.80 13.29
N ARG A 83 -2.28 -1.33 12.45
CA ARG A 83 -2.82 -0.63 11.28
C ARG A 83 -3.52 0.66 11.68
N ILE A 84 -4.36 0.63 12.72
CA ILE A 84 -5.07 1.81 13.23
C ILE A 84 -4.06 2.83 13.77
N HIS A 85 -3.08 2.39 14.56
CA HIS A 85 -2.04 3.27 15.11
C HIS A 85 -1.21 3.93 14.01
N TYR A 86 -0.71 3.14 13.05
CA TYR A 86 0.10 3.61 11.93
C TYR A 86 -0.64 4.68 11.11
N ASN A 87 -1.93 4.47 10.84
CA ASN A 87 -2.70 5.39 10.01
C ASN A 87 -3.22 6.62 10.76
N THR A 88 -3.45 6.56 12.08
CA THR A 88 -4.19 7.63 12.80
C THR A 88 -3.38 8.37 13.86
N LYS A 89 -2.23 7.83 14.28
CA LYS A 89 -1.44 8.38 15.39
C LYS A 89 0.03 8.58 15.04
N ARG A 90 0.59 7.71 14.22
CA ARG A 90 2.02 7.71 13.93
C ARG A 90 2.44 8.95 13.12
N PRO A 91 3.40 9.77 13.60
CA PRO A 91 3.90 10.89 12.83
C PRO A 91 4.77 10.40 11.65
N GLN A 92 4.55 10.97 10.47
CA GLN A 92 5.36 10.69 9.28
C GLN A 92 6.08 11.95 8.81
N SER A 93 7.41 11.89 8.71
CA SER A 93 8.23 13.04 8.28
C SER A 93 7.86 13.54 6.88
N ALA A 94 7.53 12.62 5.96
CA ALA A 94 7.04 12.95 4.61
C ALA A 94 5.72 13.73 4.60
N LEU A 95 4.95 13.69 5.70
CA LEU A 95 3.68 14.41 5.87
C LEU A 95 3.80 15.61 6.82
N GLY A 96 5.01 16.05 7.14
CA GLY A 96 5.25 17.12 8.10
C GLY A 96 4.91 16.71 9.54
N TYR A 97 5.25 15.46 9.91
CA TYR A 97 4.96 14.84 11.21
C TYR A 97 3.47 14.63 11.52
N ARG A 98 2.62 14.69 10.49
CA ARG A 98 1.20 14.31 10.59
C ARG A 98 1.00 12.82 10.33
N PRO A 99 -0.05 12.20 10.89
CA PRO A 99 -0.43 10.84 10.55
C PRO A 99 -1.08 10.77 9.14
N PRO A 100 -1.06 9.60 8.49
CA PRO A 100 -1.64 9.42 7.16
C PRO A 100 -3.11 9.82 7.04
N ALA A 101 -3.94 9.42 8.00
CA ALA A 101 -5.34 9.79 8.04
C ALA A 101 -5.53 11.11 8.79
N PRO A 102 -6.38 12.03 8.31
CA PRO A 102 -7.29 11.91 7.16
C PRO A 102 -6.69 12.33 5.80
N GLU A 103 -5.43 12.77 5.79
CA GLU A 103 -4.87 13.64 4.74
C GLU A 103 -4.34 12.92 3.50
N THR A 104 -4.07 11.62 3.54
CA THR A 104 -3.49 10.89 2.39
C THR A 104 -4.56 10.50 1.37
N ILE A 105 -5.12 11.50 0.69
CA ILE A 105 -5.47 11.37 -0.73
C ILE A 105 -4.26 11.92 -1.47
N VAL A 106 -3.32 11.06 -1.86
CA VAL A 106 -2.23 11.48 -2.74
C VAL A 106 -2.87 11.78 -4.09
N GLN A 107 -3.10 13.07 -4.38
CA GLN A 107 -3.41 13.49 -5.74
C GLN A 107 -2.16 13.23 -6.59
N ILE A 108 -2.19 12.15 -7.36
CA ILE A 108 -1.20 11.91 -8.42
C ILE A 108 -1.39 13.04 -9.43
N ASP A 109 -0.42 13.95 -9.51
CA ASP A 109 -0.37 14.97 -10.55
C ASP A 109 -0.31 14.26 -11.92
N PRO A 110 -1.32 14.44 -12.80
CA PRO A 110 -1.37 13.76 -14.09
C PRO A 110 -0.40 14.35 -15.13
N ARG A 111 0.43 15.33 -14.78
CA ARG A 111 1.35 15.95 -15.73
C ARG A 111 2.53 15.01 -16.04
N PRO A 112 2.77 14.66 -17.32
CA PRO A 112 3.97 13.93 -17.69
C PRO A 112 5.19 14.82 -17.43
N VAL A 113 6.18 14.27 -16.72
CA VAL A 113 7.51 14.89 -16.62
C VAL A 113 8.13 14.83 -18.01
N MET A 114 8.17 15.96 -18.69
CA MET A 114 8.94 16.11 -19.93
C MET A 114 10.42 16.20 -19.56
N HIS A 115 11.22 15.27 -20.07
CA HIS A 115 12.66 15.43 -20.30
C HIS A 115 12.89 15.56 -21.80
#